data_AF-A0A7X7Q9D2-F1
#
_entry.id   AF-A0A7X7Q9D2-F1
#
_cell.length_a   1.000
_cell.length_b   1.000
_cell.length_c   1.000
_cell.angle_alpha   90.00
_cell.angle_beta   90.00
_cell.angle_gamma   90.00
#
_symmetry.space_group_name_H-M   'P 1'
#
loop_
_entity.id
_entity.type
_entity.pdbx_description
1 polymer ?
#
loop_
_entity_poly.entity_id
_entity_poly.type
_entity_poly.pdbx_seq_one_letter_code
_entity_poly.pdbx_strand_id
1 'polypeptide(L)'
;MDRKPLELEVVSAERLVWSGEAVQVIARTIEGDIGILPGHEPVLALLVPSRVEIVTADGRQEALYVDGGYISVAEGRVSILAQEAYMGQEISAADAQKELDELMLKYNVGEADQDERHRVRMLRAQLAAAEKAQSSS
;
A
#
# COMPACT_ATOMS: atom_id res chain seq x y z
N MET A 1 -22.94 -16.20 -5.41
CA MET A 1 -23.41 -14.92 -6.00
C MET A 1 -22.23 -14.30 -6.70
N ASP A 2 -22.24 -14.23 -8.03
CA ASP A 2 -21.23 -13.48 -8.80
C ASP A 2 -21.47 -11.99 -8.57
N ARG A 3 -20.67 -11.38 -7.68
CA ARG A 3 -20.61 -9.93 -7.58
C ARG A 3 -19.57 -9.43 -8.57
N LYS A 4 -19.89 -8.33 -9.26
CA LYS A 4 -18.98 -7.70 -10.22
C LYS A 4 -17.64 -7.34 -9.52
N PRO A 5 -16.50 -7.46 -10.21
CA PRO A 5 -15.22 -6.97 -9.70
C PRO A 5 -15.27 -5.50 -9.28
N LEU A 6 -14.36 -5.13 -8.41
CA LEU A 6 -14.09 -3.76 -8.01
C LEU A 6 -13.33 -3.05 -9.13
N GLU A 7 -13.71 -1.81 -9.42
CA GLU A 7 -12.90 -0.90 -10.24
C GLU A 7 -11.91 -0.19 -9.31
N LEU A 8 -10.63 -0.57 -9.33
CA LEU A 8 -9.61 -0.01 -8.45
C LEU A 8 -8.68 0.95 -9.21
N GLU A 9 -8.42 2.10 -8.61
CA GLU A 9 -7.37 3.04 -9.01
C GLU A 9 -6.49 3.41 -7.82
N VAL A 10 -5.18 3.43 -8.03
CA VAL A 10 -4.17 3.89 -7.07
C VAL A 10 -3.38 5.03 -7.69
N VAL A 11 -3.45 6.20 -7.07
CA VAL A 11 -2.91 7.46 -7.58
C VAL A 11 -1.97 8.06 -6.54
N SER A 12 -0.80 8.51 -6.99
CA SER A 12 0.10 9.36 -6.20
C SER A 12 0.04 10.81 -6.67
N ALA A 13 0.73 11.71 -5.98
CA ALA A 13 0.87 13.09 -6.44
C ALA A 13 1.51 13.22 -7.84
N GLU A 14 2.28 12.21 -8.28
CA GLU A 14 3.05 12.25 -9.51
C GLU A 14 2.38 11.53 -10.68
N ARG A 15 1.62 10.45 -10.42
CA ARG A 15 1.07 9.58 -11.48
C ARG A 15 -0.06 8.67 -11.02
N LEU A 16 -0.75 8.11 -12.00
CA LEU A 16 -1.50 6.88 -11.83
C LEU A 16 -0.52 5.71 -11.67
N VAL A 17 -0.55 5.05 -10.51
CA VAL A 17 0.38 3.96 -10.16
C VAL A 17 -0.17 2.61 -10.59
N TRP A 18 -1.48 2.41 -10.39
CA TRP A 18 -2.15 1.17 -10.77
C TRP A 18 -3.62 1.46 -11.10
N SER A 19 -4.17 0.74 -12.08
CA SER A 19 -5.61 0.78 -12.41
C SER A 19 -6.04 -0.56 -13.01
N GLY A 20 -7.26 -1.00 -12.68
CA GLY A 20 -7.83 -2.23 -13.21
C GLY A 20 -8.93 -2.84 -12.34
N GLU A 21 -9.34 -4.04 -12.71
CA GLU A 21 -10.35 -4.80 -11.98
C GLU A 21 -9.72 -5.66 -10.88
N ALA A 22 -10.29 -5.60 -9.67
CA ALA A 22 -9.85 -6.36 -8.51
C ALA A 22 -11.01 -7.14 -7.87
N VAL A 23 -10.73 -8.31 -7.31
CA VAL A 23 -11.68 -9.08 -6.50
C VAL A 23 -11.36 -8.99 -5.01
N GLN A 24 -10.18 -8.48 -4.67
CA GLN A 24 -9.79 -8.20 -3.30
C GLN A 24 -8.75 -7.07 -3.26
N VAL A 25 -8.91 -6.16 -2.31
CA VAL A 25 -7.91 -5.13 -1.98
C VAL A 25 -7.68 -5.17 -0.47
N ILE A 26 -6.43 -5.31 -0.03
CA ILE A 26 -6.06 -5.24 1.39
C ILE A 26 -5.18 -4.00 1.59
N ALA A 27 -5.56 -3.14 2.51
CA ALA A 27 -4.81 -1.94 2.86
C ALA A 27 -4.74 -1.75 4.38
N ARG A 28 -3.80 -0.93 4.87
CA ARG A 28 -3.72 -0.59 6.29
C ARG A 28 -4.16 0.83 6.55
N THR A 29 -5.16 0.96 7.41
CA THR A 29 -5.69 2.23 7.91
C THR A 29 -5.07 2.59 9.26
N ILE A 30 -5.39 3.77 9.78
CA ILE A 30 -5.03 4.16 11.15
C ILE A 30 -5.68 3.28 12.23
N GLU A 31 -6.79 2.59 11.91
CA GLU A 31 -7.54 1.73 12.84
C GLU A 31 -7.18 0.24 12.71
N GLY A 32 -6.34 -0.11 11.72
CA GLY A 32 -5.95 -1.48 11.43
C GLY A 32 -6.10 -1.85 9.95
N ASP A 33 -6.04 -3.14 9.67
CA ASP A 33 -6.15 -3.65 8.29
C ASP A 33 -7.60 -3.66 7.81
N ILE A 34 -7.82 -3.27 6.56
CA ILE A 34 -9.12 -3.32 5.89
C ILE A 34 -9.02 -4.17 4.63
N GLY A 35 -9.97 -5.09 4.47
CA GLY A 35 -10.13 -5.93 3.28
C GLY A 35 -11.39 -5.52 2.52
N ILE A 36 -11.23 -5.04 1.29
CA ILE A 36 -12.32 -4.66 0.39
C ILE A 36 -12.56 -5.78 -0.61
N LEU A 37 -13.78 -6.30 -0.63
CA LEU A 37 -14.27 -7.30 -1.58
C LEU A 37 -15.47 -6.75 -2.35
N PRO A 38 -15.85 -7.34 -3.49
CA PRO A 38 -17.07 -7.00 -4.22
C PRO A 38 -18.31 -6.84 -3.33
N GLY A 39 -18.97 -5.68 -3.44
CA GLY A 39 -20.15 -5.32 -2.67
C GLY A 39 -19.86 -4.93 -1.20
N HIS A 40 -18.64 -4.48 -0.91
CA HIS A 40 -18.32 -3.77 0.32
C HIS A 40 -19.16 -2.49 0.45
N GLU A 41 -19.59 -2.16 1.67
CA GLU A 41 -20.32 -0.92 1.95
C GLU A 41 -19.43 0.31 1.69
N PRO A 42 -20.00 1.48 1.36
CA PRO A 42 -19.21 2.68 1.18
C PRO A 42 -18.35 3.02 2.40
N VAL A 43 -17.07 3.34 2.18
CA VAL A 43 -16.14 3.69 3.26
C VAL A 43 -15.17 4.77 2.79
N LEU A 44 -14.75 5.62 3.73
CA LEU A 44 -13.64 6.55 3.56
C LEU A 44 -12.73 6.42 4.78
N ALA A 45 -11.45 6.08 4.58
CA ALA A 45 -10.52 5.87 5.67
C ALA A 45 -9.13 6.45 5.37
N LEU A 46 -8.45 6.91 6.42
CA LEU A 46 -7.06 7.35 6.35
C LEU A 46 -6.13 6.15 6.33
N LEU A 47 -5.13 6.21 5.46
CA LEU A 47 -4.09 5.20 5.33
C LEU A 47 -2.83 5.61 6.10
N VAL A 48 -2.05 4.61 6.50
CA VAL A 48 -0.69 4.79 7.02
C VAL A 48 0.32 4.28 5.99
N PRO A 49 1.63 4.58 6.12
CA PRO A 49 2.64 3.98 5.28
C PRO A 49 2.55 2.45 5.36
N SER A 50 2.18 1.80 4.26
CA SER A 50 1.96 0.35 4.23
C SER A 50 2.07 -0.21 2.82
N ARG A 51 2.14 -1.54 2.72
CA ARG A 51 1.81 -2.21 1.47
C ARG A 51 0.30 -2.25 1.27
N VAL A 52 -0.11 -2.32 0.01
CA VAL A 52 -1.45 -2.66 -0.44
C VAL A 52 -1.32 -3.93 -1.28
N GLU A 53 -2.19 -4.91 -1.01
CA GLU A 53 -2.26 -6.17 -1.76
C GLU A 53 -3.52 -6.17 -2.61
N ILE A 54 -3.39 -6.55 -3.88
CA ILE A 54 -4.47 -6.59 -4.85
C ILE A 54 -4.54 -8.00 -5.43
N VAL A 55 -5.72 -8.62 -5.37
CA VAL A 55 -6.03 -9.79 -6.18
C VAL A 55 -6.87 -9.31 -7.35
N THR A 56 -6.33 -9.40 -8.55
CA THR A 56 -6.99 -8.95 -9.77
C THR A 56 -8.10 -9.91 -10.20
N ALA A 57 -9.00 -9.46 -11.08
CA ALA A 57 -10.07 -10.31 -11.61
C ALA A 57 -9.56 -11.54 -12.39
N ASP A 58 -8.35 -11.46 -12.97
CA ASP A 58 -7.68 -12.58 -13.65
C ASP A 58 -6.84 -13.48 -12.69
N GLY A 59 -6.88 -13.20 -11.38
CA GLY A 59 -6.26 -14.03 -10.35
C GLY A 59 -4.78 -13.72 -10.08
N ARG A 60 -4.20 -12.71 -10.72
CA ARG A 60 -2.86 -12.21 -10.39
C ARG A 60 -2.86 -11.56 -9.01
N GLN A 61 -1.71 -11.64 -8.35
CA GLN A 61 -1.47 -10.96 -7.09
C GLN A 61 -0.48 -9.83 -7.34
N GLU A 62 -0.93 -8.60 -7.10
CA GLU A 62 -0.11 -7.40 -7.20
C GLU A 62 0.12 -6.85 -5.80
N ALA A 63 1.30 -6.26 -5.58
CA ALA A 63 1.62 -5.56 -4.34
C ALA A 63 2.24 -4.21 -4.66
N LEU A 64 1.82 -3.20 -3.91
CA LEU A 64 2.34 -1.84 -4.04
C LEU A 64 2.53 -1.22 -2.66
N TYR A 65 3.40 -0.23 -2.58
CA TYR A 65 3.62 0.63 -1.43
C TYR A 65 2.79 1.90 -1.55
N VAL A 66 2.26 2.40 -0.43
CA VAL A 66 1.68 3.73 -0.31
C VAL A 66 2.24 4.47 0.91
N ASP A 67 2.48 5.77 0.78
CA ASP A 67 2.76 6.68 1.89
C ASP A 67 1.48 7.40 2.34
N GLY A 68 0.70 6.73 3.18
CA GLY A 68 -0.50 7.30 3.77
C GLY A 68 -1.56 7.72 2.75
N GLY A 69 -2.23 8.85 3.02
CA GLY A 69 -3.34 9.33 2.22
C GLY A 69 -4.67 8.72 2.64
N TYR A 70 -5.53 8.35 1.68
CA TYR A 70 -6.84 7.79 1.96
C TYR A 70 -7.31 6.74 0.94
N ILE A 71 -8.16 5.84 1.41
CA ILE A 71 -8.92 4.90 0.59
C ILE A 71 -10.40 5.28 0.63
N SER A 72 -11.04 5.31 -0.53
CA SER A 72 -12.47 5.54 -0.70
C SER A 72 -13.09 4.37 -1.44
N VAL A 73 -14.25 3.90 -0.99
CA VAL A 73 -15.06 2.88 -1.66
C VAL A 73 -16.46 3.42 -1.85
N ALA A 74 -16.98 3.37 -3.08
CA ALA A 74 -18.36 3.72 -3.39
C ALA A 74 -18.82 3.01 -4.66
N GLU A 75 -20.00 2.39 -4.63
CA GLU A 75 -20.62 1.76 -5.81
C GLU A 75 -19.72 0.75 -6.56
N GLY A 76 -18.85 0.03 -5.83
CA GLY A 76 -17.91 -0.92 -6.42
C GLY A 76 -16.63 -0.29 -6.98
N ARG A 77 -16.47 1.03 -6.91
CA ARG A 77 -15.20 1.72 -7.17
C ARG A 77 -14.38 1.84 -5.90
N VAL A 78 -13.08 1.60 -6.02
CA VAL A 78 -12.08 1.78 -4.97
C VAL A 78 -11.04 2.78 -5.46
N SER A 79 -10.79 3.84 -4.71
CA SER A 79 -9.77 4.83 -5.04
C SER A 79 -8.81 4.96 -3.87
N ILE A 80 -7.52 4.77 -4.12
CA ILE A 80 -6.45 5.04 -3.17
C ILE A 80 -5.68 6.26 -3.67
N LEU A 81 -5.65 7.32 -2.85
CA LEU A 81 -4.89 8.52 -3.11
C LEU A 81 -3.83 8.65 -2.03
N ALA A 82 -2.56 8.62 -2.43
CA ALA A 82 -1.41 8.65 -1.53
C ALA A 82 -0.44 9.78 -1.91
N GLN A 83 0.41 10.18 -0.97
CA GLN A 83 1.47 11.14 -1.27
C GLN A 83 2.50 10.51 -2.21
N GLU A 84 3.01 9.34 -1.83
CA GLU A 84 3.86 8.48 -2.65
C GLU A 84 3.20 7.12 -2.83
N ALA A 85 3.38 6.52 -4.01
CA ALA A 85 3.04 5.12 -4.23
C ALA A 85 3.91 4.52 -5.34
N TYR A 86 4.32 3.27 -5.14
CA TYR A 86 5.18 2.53 -6.06
C TYR A 86 4.76 1.07 -6.11
N MET A 87 4.78 0.45 -7.28
CA MET A 87 4.64 -1.00 -7.40
C MET A 87 5.79 -1.68 -6.66
N GLY A 88 5.54 -2.82 -6.03
CA GLY A 88 6.57 -3.55 -5.27
C GLY A 88 7.79 -3.90 -6.12
N GLN A 89 7.60 -4.15 -7.42
CA GLN A 89 8.67 -4.41 -8.39
C GLN A 89 9.53 -3.18 -8.75
N GLU A 90 9.04 -1.96 -8.48
CA GLU A 90 9.79 -0.71 -8.71
C GLU A 90 10.74 -0.39 -7.52
N ILE A 91 10.59 -1.11 -6.40
CA ILE A 91 11.29 -0.82 -5.15
C ILE A 91 12.60 -1.61 -5.10
N SER A 92 13.72 -0.90 -4.94
CA SER A 92 15.01 -1.51 -4.60
C SER A 92 15.02 -1.93 -3.13
N ALA A 93 14.74 -3.21 -2.87
CA ALA A 93 14.76 -3.76 -1.52
C ALA A 93 16.13 -3.63 -0.85
N ALA A 94 17.21 -3.75 -1.63
CA ALA A 94 18.58 -3.61 -1.11
C ALA A 94 18.86 -2.20 -0.59
N ASP A 95 18.48 -1.17 -1.36
CA ASP A 95 18.71 0.23 -0.96
C ASP A 95 17.80 0.62 0.20
N ALA A 96 16.52 0.21 0.16
CA ALA A 96 15.58 0.47 1.25
C ALA A 96 16.02 -0.21 2.55
N GLN A 97 16.53 -1.44 2.50
CA GLN A 97 17.04 -2.15 3.68
C GLN A 97 18.26 -1.45 4.25
N LYS A 98 19.22 -1.06 3.40
CA LYS A 98 20.41 -0.36 3.84
C LYS A 98 20.07 0.94 4.57
N GLU A 99 19.19 1.76 3.98
CA GLU A 99 18.75 3.02 4.61
C GLU A 99 18.00 2.76 5.92
N LEU A 100 17.17 1.71 5.97
CA LEU A 100 16.45 1.32 7.17
C LEU A 100 17.43 0.95 8.30
N ASP A 101 18.45 0.16 8.00
CA ASP A 101 19.45 -0.26 8.99
C ASP A 101 20.19 0.95 9.60
N GLU A 102 20.53 1.94 8.77
CA GLU A 102 21.17 3.18 9.23
C GLU A 102 20.25 4.00 10.16
N LEU A 103 18.98 4.18 9.79
CA LEU A 103 18.01 4.92 10.61
C LEU A 103 17.60 4.17 11.88
N MET A 104 17.59 2.84 11.86
CA MET A 104 17.23 2.01 13.01
C MET A 104 18.18 2.20 14.20
N LEU A 105 19.45 2.56 13.96
CA LEU A 105 20.39 2.88 15.03
C LEU A 105 19.88 4.04 15.90
N LYS A 106 19.43 5.13 15.27
CA LYS A 106 18.84 6.30 15.95
C LYS A 106 17.47 6.00 16.55
N TYR A 107 16.65 5.24 15.82
CA TYR A 107 15.30 4.86 16.26
C TYR A 107 15.34 4.07 17.57
N ASN A 108 16.26 3.10 17.67
CA ASN A 108 16.38 2.21 18.82
C ASN A 108 16.87 2.90 20.09
N VAL A 109 17.70 3.94 19.94
CA VAL A 109 18.17 4.77 21.08
C VAL A 109 17.22 5.91 21.41
N GLY A 110 16.10 6.04 20.69
CA GLY A 110 15.07 7.05 20.94
C GLY A 110 15.40 8.45 20.43
N GLU A 111 16.50 8.61 19.68
CA GLU A 111 16.98 9.88 19.15
C GLU A 111 16.36 10.26 17.80
N ALA A 112 15.60 9.35 17.18
CA ALA A 112 14.92 9.64 15.92
C ALA A 112 13.85 10.72 16.08
N ASP A 113 13.90 11.73 15.22
CA ASP A 113 12.87 12.78 15.14
C ASP A 113 11.57 12.28 14.47
N GLN A 114 10.60 13.17 14.27
CA GLN A 114 9.31 12.81 13.66
C GLN A 114 9.45 12.34 12.20
N ASP A 115 10.32 12.99 11.44
CA ASP A 115 10.51 12.74 10.01
C ASP A 115 11.29 11.43 9.82
N GLU A 116 12.33 11.19 10.63
CA GLU A 116 13.07 9.93 10.67
C GLU A 116 12.17 8.76 11.07
N ARG A 117 11.26 8.95 12.05
CA ARG A 117 10.27 7.93 12.43
C ARG A 117 9.28 7.64 11.30
N HIS A 118 8.87 8.67 10.56
CA HIS A 118 8.03 8.50 9.38
C HIS A 118 8.75 7.73 8.29
N ARG A 119 9.99 8.11 8.00
CA ARG A 119 10.84 7.44 7.02
C ARG A 119 11.07 5.96 7.35
N VAL A 120 11.28 5.61 8.62
CA VAL A 120 11.35 4.21 9.06
C VAL A 120 10.05 3.43 8.74
N ARG A 121 8.87 4.05 8.92
CA ARG A 121 7.59 3.41 8.55
C ARG A 121 7.49 3.22 7.03
N MET A 122 7.87 4.24 6.26
CA MET A 122 7.91 4.18 4.80
C MET A 122 8.81 3.04 4.31
N LEU A 123 10.06 2.96 4.80
CA LEU A 123 11.03 1.95 4.38
C LEU A 123 10.56 0.52 4.71
N ARG A 124 9.96 0.30 5.89
CA ARG A 124 9.36 -1.00 6.24
C ARG A 124 8.22 -1.37 5.30
N ALA A 125 7.37 -0.41 4.95
CA ALA A 125 6.27 -0.63 4.02
C ALA A 125 6.76 -0.91 2.59
N GLN A 126 7.83 -0.23 2.15
CA GLN A 126 8.47 -0.46 0.86
C GLN A 126 9.05 -1.88 0.77
N LEU A 127 9.79 -2.32 1.79
CA LEU A 127 10.32 -3.69 1.88
C LEU A 127 9.19 -4.72 1.85
N ALA A 128 8.14 -4.52 2.65
CA ALA A 128 7.00 -5.43 2.70
C ALA A 128 6.26 -5.54 1.36
N ALA A 129 6.22 -4.46 0.56
CA ALA A 129 5.65 -4.47 -0.79
C ALA A 129 6.57 -5.19 -1.78
N ALA A 130 7.88 -4.94 -1.72
CA ALA A 130 8.87 -5.59 -2.59
C ALA A 130 8.94 -7.11 -2.37
N GLU A 131 8.98 -7.55 -1.11
CA GLU A 131 8.95 -8.97 -0.75
C GLU A 131 7.67 -9.65 -1.25
N LYS A 132 6.53 -9.00 -1.07
CA LYS A 132 5.24 -9.54 -1.50
C LYS A 132 5.20 -9.69 -3.02
N ALA A 133 5.65 -8.69 -3.78
CA ALA A 133 5.70 -8.75 -5.24
C ALA A 133 6.58 -9.92 -5.75
N GLN A 134 7.71 -10.18 -5.08
CA GLN A 134 8.59 -11.31 -5.42
C GLN A 134 7.96 -12.68 -5.09
N SER A 135 7.18 -12.77 -4.01
CA SER A 135 6.51 -14.02 -3.60
C SER A 135 5.28 -14.39 -4.43
N SER A 136 4.74 -13.42 -5.17
CA SER A 136 3.55 -13.56 -6.01
C SER A 136 3.88 -13.88 -7.47
N SER A 137 5.17 -13.97 -7.82
CA SER A 137 5.70 -14.39 -9.13
C SER A 137 6.05 -15.89 -9.13
#